data_AF-A0A925HQ90-F1
#
_entry.id   AF-A0A925HQ90-F1
#
_cell.length_a   1.000
_cell.length_b   1.000
_cell.length_c   1.000
_cell.angle_alpha   90.00
_cell.angle_beta   90.00
_cell.angle_gamma   90.00
#
_symmetry.space_group_name_H-M   'P 1'
#
loop_
_entity.id
_entity.type
_entity.pdbx_description
1 polymer ?
#
loop_
_entity_poly.entity_id
_entity_poly.type
_entity_poly.pdbx_seq_one_letter_code
_entity_poly.pdbx_strand_id
1 'polypeptide(L)'
;MRITSRPVPLRGTDASRHGFTLIELLMSMVLGVIVLAVSANFATATLRSSRGSDLRDGLNRDARFVGLAITRDLADAGVAFESTQPFGSVATRGDTVVAISVPFLPNQAEVYNMVVPTDTTDPLPPGGTCGATCIEVVDPNVVPFQIRVGDVALLQVQNERRLIVMTQVTSGGAGIKRLTFSNADTLFVYPAGLTGGLRLTRNGVAVQRLNVTGWYRNTATNTLVRADGFTLDGQLRTSITARGVESFTTRLQFTNGTERTQANGFDADTTNDYDRIVSVVIRARMRVEQTDRSVNGGAPLFRNYEWRVTPRNLIFERNRVI
;
A
#
# COMPACT_ATOMS: atom_id res chain seq x y z
N MET A 1 23.19 79.12 24.50
CA MET A 1 23.98 78.28 23.58
C MET A 1 23.36 78.41 22.20
N ARG A 2 23.99 79.17 21.28
CA ARG A 2 23.39 79.62 20.02
C ARG A 2 23.99 78.77 18.88
N ILE A 3 23.21 77.87 18.32
CA ILE A 3 23.63 77.00 17.20
C ILE A 3 23.41 77.79 15.91
N THR A 4 24.52 78.27 15.33
CA THR A 4 24.57 78.91 14.01
C THR A 4 24.53 77.82 12.93
N SER A 5 23.39 77.66 12.26
CA SER A 5 23.26 76.84 11.06
C SER A 5 23.87 77.58 9.87
N ARG A 6 25.00 77.08 9.35
CA ARG A 6 25.55 77.51 8.07
C ARG A 6 24.71 76.90 6.94
N PRO A 7 24.17 77.69 6.00
CA PRO A 7 23.59 77.15 4.77
C PRO A 7 24.71 76.57 3.91
N VAL A 8 24.62 75.28 3.59
CA VAL A 8 25.47 74.63 2.60
C VAL A 8 25.02 75.12 1.23
N PRO A 9 25.88 75.79 0.43
CA PRO A 9 25.52 76.15 -0.92
C PRO A 9 25.38 74.88 -1.74
N LEU A 10 24.16 74.58 -2.19
CA LEU A 10 23.92 73.62 -3.27
C LEU A 10 24.65 74.16 -4.49
N ARG A 11 25.81 73.57 -4.76
CA ARG A 11 26.62 73.86 -5.94
C ARG A 11 25.72 73.69 -7.15
N GLY A 12 25.44 74.80 -7.83
CA GLY A 12 24.69 74.82 -9.06
C GLY A 12 25.35 73.88 -10.05
N THR A 13 24.74 72.72 -10.27
CA THR A 13 24.87 72.03 -11.53
C THR A 13 24.13 72.90 -12.52
N ASP A 14 24.88 73.69 -13.29
CA ASP A 14 24.42 74.18 -14.58
C ASP A 14 23.89 72.96 -15.33
N ALA A 15 22.56 72.79 -15.30
CA ALA A 15 21.87 71.80 -16.09
C ALA A 15 22.01 72.28 -17.53
N SER A 16 23.15 71.92 -18.13
CA SER A 16 23.41 72.10 -19.54
C SER A 16 22.25 71.41 -20.27
N ARG A 17 21.29 72.21 -20.74
CA ARG A 17 20.17 71.74 -21.56
C ARG A 17 20.74 71.38 -22.92
N HIS A 18 21.41 70.23 -22.99
CA HIS A 18 21.77 69.59 -24.24
C HIS A 18 20.51 68.87 -24.70
N GLY A 19 19.90 69.38 -25.77
CA GLY A 19 18.77 68.69 -26.40
C GLY A 19 19.25 67.31 -26.85
N PHE A 20 18.50 66.28 -26.46
CA PHE A 20 18.77 64.90 -26.89
C PHE A 20 18.87 64.88 -28.42
N THR A 21 20.01 64.43 -28.91
CA THR A 21 20.14 64.20 -30.35
C THR A 21 19.27 63.02 -30.72
N LEU A 22 18.66 63.06 -31.92
CA LEU A 22 17.79 61.98 -32.41
C LEU A 22 18.50 60.60 -32.36
N ILE A 23 19.83 60.59 -32.48
CA ILE A 23 20.65 59.39 -32.42
C ILE A 23 20.74 58.80 -30.99
N GLU A 24 20.83 59.64 -29.96
CA GLU A 24 20.81 59.19 -28.56
C GLU A 24 19.43 58.61 -28.18
N LEU A 25 18.36 59.21 -28.70
CA LEU A 25 17.00 58.69 -28.48
C LEU A 25 16.83 57.32 -29.14
N LEU A 26 17.29 57.14 -30.38
CA LEU A 26 17.29 55.84 -31.04
C LEU A 26 18.16 54.80 -30.30
N MET A 27 19.36 55.17 -29.85
CA MET A 27 20.20 54.25 -29.05
C MET A 27 19.52 53.85 -27.74
N SER A 28 18.90 54.79 -27.02
CA SER A 28 18.21 54.51 -25.77
C SER A 28 17.02 53.56 -25.97
N MET A 29 16.26 53.73 -27.06
CA MET A 29 15.14 52.85 -27.40
C MET A 29 15.61 51.44 -27.74
N VAL A 30 16.69 51.30 -28.53
CA VAL A 30 17.26 49.99 -28.88
C VAL A 30 17.78 49.27 -27.63
N LEU A 31 18.52 49.96 -26.76
CA LEU A 31 18.99 49.40 -25.49
C LEU A 31 17.82 49.00 -24.59
N GLY A 32 16.76 49.82 -24.52
CA GLY A 32 15.55 49.49 -23.78
C GLY A 32 14.88 48.22 -24.27
N VAL A 33 14.74 48.05 -25.59
CA VAL A 33 14.15 46.84 -26.20
C VAL A 33 15.04 45.61 -25.93
N ILE A 34 16.36 45.73 -26.02
CA ILE A 34 17.28 44.62 -25.72
C ILE A 34 17.16 44.19 -24.25
N VAL A 35 17.16 45.14 -23.31
CA VAL A 35 17.03 44.83 -21.87
C VAL A 35 15.67 44.20 -21.57
N LEU A 36 14.59 44.69 -22.17
CA LEU A 36 13.25 44.09 -22.04
C LEU A 36 13.22 42.66 -22.61
N ALA A 37 13.81 42.43 -23.78
CA ALA A 37 13.88 41.11 -24.39
C ALA A 37 14.67 40.11 -23.52
N VAL A 38 15.82 40.51 -22.98
CA VAL A 38 16.63 39.69 -22.07
C VAL A 38 15.88 39.41 -20.78
N SER A 39 15.24 40.42 -20.19
CA SER A 39 14.46 40.28 -18.95
C SER A 39 13.26 39.36 -19.13
N ALA A 40 12.55 39.46 -20.26
CA ALA A 40 11.43 38.58 -20.61
C ALA A 40 11.88 37.12 -20.80
N ASN A 41 13.01 36.90 -21.48
CA ASN A 41 13.59 35.56 -21.64
C ASN A 41 14.03 34.96 -20.29
N PHE A 42 14.64 35.77 -19.42
CA PHE A 42 15.03 35.34 -18.08
C PHE A 42 13.81 35.01 -17.20
N ALA A 43 12.78 35.86 -17.22
CA ALA A 43 11.55 35.62 -16.46
C ALA A 43 10.83 34.35 -16.94
N THR A 44 10.73 34.13 -18.25
CA THR A 44 10.11 32.92 -18.79
C THR A 44 10.91 31.66 -18.47
N ALA A 45 12.24 31.72 -18.52
CA ALA A 45 13.11 30.61 -18.09
C ALA A 45 12.92 30.28 -16.59
N THR A 46 12.84 31.30 -15.74
CA THR A 46 12.64 31.15 -14.29
C THR A 46 11.27 30.53 -13.98
N LEU A 47 10.21 30.99 -14.64
CA LEU A 47 8.86 30.42 -14.47
C LEU A 47 8.80 28.96 -14.92
N ARG A 48 9.42 28.61 -16.07
CA ARG A 48 9.50 27.21 -16.52
C ARG A 48 10.27 26.33 -15.54
N SER A 49 11.35 26.85 -14.96
CA SER A 49 12.14 26.16 -13.95
C SER A 49 11.33 25.92 -12.67
N SER A 50 10.64 26.95 -12.17
CA SER A 50 9.77 26.85 -10.98
C SER A 50 8.70 25.80 -11.17
N ARG A 51 7.94 25.86 -12.28
CA ARG A 51 6.90 24.87 -12.58
C ARG A 51 7.47 23.46 -12.72
N GLY A 52 8.64 23.33 -13.33
CA GLY A 52 9.35 22.06 -13.41
C GLY A 52 9.72 21.50 -12.03
N SER A 53 10.09 22.35 -11.07
CA SER A 53 10.33 21.95 -9.68
C SER A 53 9.03 21.52 -9.01
N ASP A 54 7.97 22.32 -9.11
CA ASP A 54 6.68 22.04 -8.49
C ASP A 54 6.11 20.67 -8.93
N LEU A 55 6.21 20.35 -10.22
CA LEU A 55 5.78 19.05 -10.75
C LEU A 55 6.62 17.88 -10.18
N ARG A 56 7.94 18.05 -10.03
CA ARG A 56 8.82 17.04 -9.45
C ARG A 56 8.58 16.86 -7.95
N ASP A 57 8.30 17.96 -7.26
CA ASP A 57 8.04 17.97 -5.82
C ASP A 57 6.69 17.32 -5.50
N GLY A 58 5.66 17.57 -6.31
CA GLY A 58 4.39 16.85 -6.25
C GLY A 58 4.58 15.34 -6.39
N LEU A 59 5.33 14.90 -7.41
CA LEU A 59 5.62 13.48 -7.62
C LEU A 59 6.36 12.84 -6.43
N ASN A 60 7.36 13.53 -5.87
CA ASN A 60 8.11 13.04 -4.71
C ASN A 60 7.25 12.96 -3.46
N ARG A 61 6.32 13.91 -3.28
CA ARG A 61 5.37 13.91 -2.16
C ARG A 61 4.42 12.72 -2.24
N ASP A 62 3.86 12.46 -3.41
CA ASP A 62 2.94 11.33 -3.63
C ASP A 62 3.66 9.99 -3.43
N ALA A 63 4.86 9.86 -3.99
CA ALA A 63 5.70 8.68 -3.79
C ALA A 63 6.04 8.46 -2.31
N ARG A 64 6.36 9.53 -1.57
CA ARG A 64 6.60 9.43 -0.12
C ARG A 64 5.36 8.97 0.64
N PHE A 65 4.18 9.49 0.28
CA PHE A 65 2.91 9.06 0.90
C PHE A 65 2.63 7.59 0.65
N VAL A 66 2.78 7.13 -0.61
CA VAL A 66 2.65 5.71 -0.98
C VAL A 66 3.62 4.84 -0.16
N GLY A 67 4.90 5.22 -0.13
CA GLY A 67 5.92 4.49 0.62
C GLY A 67 5.59 4.38 2.12
N LEU A 68 5.14 5.47 2.75
CA LEU A 68 4.74 5.48 4.16
C LEU A 68 3.48 4.64 4.42
N ALA A 69 2.48 4.73 3.54
CA ALA A 69 1.24 3.97 3.66
C ALA A 69 1.48 2.46 3.55
N ILE A 70 2.25 2.04 2.53
CA ILE A 70 2.61 0.62 2.38
C ILE A 70 3.47 0.17 3.57
N THR A 71 4.46 0.96 3.99
CA THR A 71 5.32 0.60 5.13
C THR A 71 4.48 0.38 6.39
N ARG A 72 3.50 1.24 6.67
CA ARG A 72 2.60 1.11 7.82
C ARG A 72 1.79 -0.18 7.73
N ASP A 73 1.19 -0.46 6.57
CA ASP A 73 0.31 -1.63 6.42
C ASP A 73 1.08 -2.95 6.43
N LEU A 74 2.33 -2.95 5.94
CA LEU A 74 3.22 -4.12 5.98
C LEU A 74 3.93 -4.29 7.33
N ALA A 75 4.01 -3.26 8.19
CA ALA A 75 4.80 -3.32 9.42
C ALA A 75 4.35 -4.44 10.38
N ASP A 76 3.04 -4.70 10.40
CA ASP A 76 2.41 -5.70 11.26
C ASP A 76 2.28 -7.08 10.58
N ALA A 77 2.74 -7.22 9.33
CA ALA A 77 2.69 -8.49 8.60
C ALA A 77 3.77 -9.46 9.13
N GLY A 78 3.42 -10.74 9.21
CA GLY A 78 4.32 -11.83 9.60
C GLY A 78 4.96 -12.57 8.42
N VAL A 79 5.58 -13.72 8.70
CA VAL A 79 6.41 -14.45 7.72
C VAL A 79 5.61 -15.40 6.84
N ALA A 80 4.78 -16.24 7.44
CA ALA A 80 4.08 -17.29 6.73
C ALA A 80 2.65 -17.41 7.23
N PHE A 81 1.75 -17.59 6.27
CA PHE A 81 0.37 -17.89 6.60
C PHE A 81 0.28 -19.26 7.29
N GLU A 82 1.22 -20.13 6.96
CA GLU A 82 1.44 -21.47 7.47
C GLU A 82 2.24 -21.51 8.80
N SER A 83 2.83 -20.39 9.28
CA SER A 83 3.64 -20.37 10.52
C SER A 83 2.76 -20.66 11.73
N THR A 84 3.20 -21.52 12.65
CA THR A 84 2.44 -21.89 13.86
C THR A 84 1.99 -20.70 14.72
N GLN A 85 2.63 -19.53 14.62
CA GLN A 85 2.24 -18.36 15.40
C GLN A 85 1.26 -17.42 14.67
N PRO A 86 0.31 -16.82 15.40
CA PRO A 86 -0.80 -16.06 14.83
C PRO A 86 -0.43 -14.62 14.40
N PHE A 87 0.82 -14.31 14.08
CA PHE A 87 1.28 -12.93 13.88
C PHE A 87 1.02 -12.34 12.50
N GLY A 88 0.65 -13.17 11.51
CA GLY A 88 0.31 -12.73 10.16
C GLY A 88 1.25 -13.26 9.08
N SER A 89 1.07 -12.79 7.85
CA SER A 89 1.86 -13.20 6.69
C SER A 89 2.02 -12.07 5.68
N VAL A 90 3.12 -12.10 4.93
CA VAL A 90 3.33 -11.23 3.78
C VAL A 90 3.56 -12.08 2.56
N ALA A 91 2.94 -11.71 1.44
CA ALA A 91 3.19 -12.36 0.18
C ALA A 91 3.13 -11.34 -0.97
N THR A 92 3.88 -11.66 -2.02
CA THR A 92 3.90 -10.88 -3.25
C THR A 92 3.47 -11.76 -4.42
N ARG A 93 3.03 -11.14 -5.51
CA ARG A 93 2.85 -11.80 -6.81
C ARG A 93 2.98 -10.74 -7.90
N GLY A 94 4.19 -10.53 -8.37
CA GLY A 94 4.47 -9.60 -9.47
C GLY A 94 4.09 -8.16 -9.10
N ASP A 95 2.89 -7.73 -9.43
CA ASP A 95 2.35 -6.37 -9.20
C ASP A 95 1.44 -6.26 -7.97
N THR A 96 1.38 -7.29 -7.13
CA THR A 96 0.52 -7.32 -5.95
C THR A 96 1.32 -7.68 -4.71
N VAL A 97 1.18 -6.90 -3.63
CA VAL A 97 1.64 -7.29 -2.29
C VAL A 97 0.47 -7.34 -1.34
N VAL A 98 0.41 -8.38 -0.52
CA VAL A 98 -0.62 -8.56 0.51
C VAL A 98 0.05 -8.77 1.85
N ALA A 99 -0.44 -8.02 2.83
CA ALA A 99 -0.17 -8.22 4.24
C ALA A 99 -1.43 -8.74 4.93
N ILE A 100 -1.23 -9.74 5.77
CA ILE A 100 -2.24 -10.32 6.63
C ILE A 100 -1.71 -10.22 8.05
N SER A 101 -2.56 -9.84 9.00
CA SER A 101 -2.24 -9.85 10.42
C SER A 101 -3.47 -10.19 11.24
N VAL A 102 -3.28 -10.75 12.44
CA VAL A 102 -4.39 -10.90 13.39
C VAL A 102 -4.60 -9.54 14.08
N PRO A 103 -5.82 -8.98 14.06
CA PRO A 103 -6.05 -7.67 14.66
C PRO A 103 -5.91 -7.74 16.19
N PHE A 104 -5.36 -6.67 16.77
CA PHE A 104 -5.09 -6.54 18.21
C PHE A 104 -5.68 -5.23 18.74
N LEU A 105 -6.94 -5.23 19.19
CA LEU A 105 -7.63 -4.03 19.70
C LEU A 105 -8.75 -4.40 20.70
N PRO A 106 -8.59 -4.27 22.03
CA PRO A 106 -7.32 -4.21 22.80
C PRO A 106 -6.65 -5.58 22.96
N ASN A 107 -7.37 -6.66 22.64
CA ASN A 107 -6.89 -8.03 22.69
C ASN A 107 -6.76 -8.59 21.28
N GLN A 108 -6.04 -9.70 21.16
CA GLN A 108 -5.99 -10.49 19.93
C GLN A 108 -7.41 -10.94 19.53
N ALA A 109 -7.66 -11.01 18.22
CA ALA A 109 -8.91 -11.55 17.71
C ALA A 109 -9.17 -12.96 18.25
N GLU A 110 -10.40 -13.20 18.69
CA GLU A 110 -10.82 -14.46 19.28
C GLU A 110 -10.73 -15.62 18.27
N VAL A 111 -10.39 -16.80 18.79
CA VAL A 111 -10.35 -18.04 18.01
C VAL A 111 -11.63 -18.82 18.27
N TYR A 112 -12.48 -18.95 17.24
CA TYR A 112 -13.75 -19.66 17.34
C TYR A 112 -13.58 -21.10 16.89
N ASN A 113 -13.72 -22.04 17.81
CA ASN A 113 -13.64 -23.47 17.52
C ASN A 113 -14.92 -23.95 16.81
N MET A 114 -14.77 -24.90 15.90
CA MET A 114 -15.90 -25.53 15.24
C MET A 114 -16.78 -26.29 16.23
N VAL A 115 -18.11 -26.27 16.03
CA VAL A 115 -19.04 -27.16 16.71
C VAL A 115 -18.83 -28.57 16.17
N VAL A 116 -18.45 -29.51 17.04
CA VAL A 116 -18.22 -30.90 16.64
C VAL A 116 -19.56 -31.62 16.48
N PRO A 117 -19.90 -32.14 15.28
CA PRO A 117 -21.14 -32.89 15.11
C PRO A 117 -21.05 -34.25 15.81
N THR A 118 -22.10 -34.61 16.55
CA THR A 118 -22.14 -35.85 17.36
C THR A 118 -22.12 -37.12 16.50
N ASP A 119 -22.75 -37.10 15.32
CA ASP A 119 -23.15 -38.31 14.58
C ASP A 119 -22.46 -38.50 13.22
N THR A 120 -21.29 -37.90 13.01
CA THR A 120 -20.55 -37.99 11.72
C THR A 120 -19.18 -38.63 11.88
N THR A 121 -18.84 -39.63 11.06
CA THR A 121 -17.49 -40.21 11.07
C THR A 121 -16.46 -39.18 10.60
N ASP A 122 -15.26 -39.19 11.19
CA ASP A 122 -14.14 -38.34 10.78
C ASP A 122 -13.44 -38.98 9.55
N PRO A 123 -13.00 -38.22 8.52
CA PRO A 123 -13.18 -36.78 8.33
C PRO A 123 -14.63 -36.39 8.00
N LEU A 124 -15.03 -35.20 8.42
CA LEU A 124 -16.37 -34.67 8.16
C LEU A 124 -16.63 -34.55 6.65
N PRO A 125 -17.90 -34.61 6.21
CA PRO A 125 -18.27 -34.22 4.85
C PRO A 125 -17.80 -32.78 4.55
N PRO A 126 -17.59 -32.43 3.28
CA PRO A 126 -17.17 -31.08 2.89
C PRO A 126 -18.08 -30.01 3.50
N GLY A 127 -17.49 -29.11 4.30
CA GLY A 127 -18.23 -28.04 5.00
C GLY A 127 -19.06 -28.49 6.20
N GLY A 128 -18.75 -29.68 6.74
CA GLY A 128 -19.39 -30.18 7.96
C GLY A 128 -20.89 -30.42 7.76
N THR A 129 -21.69 -30.03 8.75
CA THR A 129 -23.14 -30.28 8.79
C THR A 129 -23.98 -29.24 8.07
N CYS A 130 -23.44 -28.05 7.78
CA CYS A 130 -24.22 -26.92 7.28
C CYS A 130 -23.99 -26.61 5.78
N GLY A 131 -23.14 -27.38 5.11
CA GLY A 131 -22.92 -27.34 3.64
C GLY A 131 -21.50 -26.93 3.25
N ALA A 132 -21.13 -27.14 1.98
CA ALA A 132 -19.75 -27.09 1.48
C ALA A 132 -19.00 -25.75 1.67
N THR A 133 -19.70 -24.65 1.92
CA THR A 133 -19.11 -23.32 2.16
C THR A 133 -19.56 -22.74 3.50
N CYS A 134 -19.80 -23.63 4.45
CA CYS A 134 -20.34 -23.28 5.75
C CYS A 134 -19.54 -23.95 6.87
N ILE A 135 -19.45 -23.26 8.01
CA ILE A 135 -18.92 -23.81 9.25
C ILE A 135 -19.71 -23.27 10.43
N GLU A 136 -20.06 -24.15 11.37
CA GLU A 136 -20.67 -23.76 12.64
C GLU A 136 -19.57 -23.65 13.70
N VAL A 137 -19.54 -22.53 14.40
CA VAL A 137 -18.55 -22.25 15.44
C VAL A 137 -19.23 -21.96 16.77
N VAL A 138 -18.54 -22.31 17.85
CA VAL A 138 -18.96 -22.02 19.21
C VAL A 138 -18.78 -20.53 19.47
N ASP A 139 -19.87 -19.87 19.86
CA ASP A 139 -19.82 -18.52 20.41
C ASP A 139 -19.62 -18.62 21.93
N PRO A 140 -18.42 -18.29 22.45
CA PRO A 140 -18.16 -18.41 23.88
C PRO A 140 -19.06 -17.46 24.70
N ASN A 141 -19.69 -16.44 24.08
CA ASN A 141 -20.49 -15.39 24.74
C ASN A 141 -19.75 -14.64 25.86
N VAL A 142 -18.42 -14.80 25.97
CA VAL A 142 -17.57 -14.06 26.91
C VAL A 142 -17.20 -12.69 26.34
N VAL A 143 -17.02 -12.63 25.02
CA VAL A 143 -16.74 -11.41 24.26
C VAL A 143 -17.72 -11.28 23.10
N PRO A 144 -18.09 -10.05 22.67
CA PRO A 144 -18.94 -9.87 21.51
C PRO A 144 -18.35 -10.57 20.28
N PHE A 145 -19.18 -11.34 19.56
CA PHE A 145 -18.77 -12.03 18.35
C PHE A 145 -18.20 -11.04 17.31
N GLN A 146 -16.95 -11.25 16.89
CA GLN A 146 -16.18 -10.23 16.17
C GLN A 146 -16.22 -10.37 14.65
N ILE A 147 -16.55 -11.55 14.12
CA ILE A 147 -16.57 -11.84 12.69
C ILE A 147 -17.85 -11.30 12.06
N ARG A 148 -17.71 -10.55 10.97
CA ARG A 148 -18.80 -9.93 10.21
C ARG A 148 -18.76 -10.34 8.73
N VAL A 149 -19.85 -10.08 8.02
CA VAL A 149 -19.87 -10.24 6.56
C VAL A 149 -18.87 -9.28 5.92
N GLY A 150 -18.11 -9.76 4.94
CA GLY A 150 -17.01 -9.04 4.29
C GLY A 150 -15.66 -9.14 5.00
N ASP A 151 -15.61 -9.70 6.22
CA ASP A 151 -14.34 -9.99 6.89
C ASP A 151 -13.62 -11.17 6.22
N VAL A 152 -12.29 -11.12 6.28
CA VAL A 152 -11.44 -12.28 5.98
C VAL A 152 -11.11 -12.98 7.28
N ALA A 153 -11.17 -14.30 7.28
CA ALA A 153 -10.77 -15.11 8.42
C ALA A 153 -9.78 -16.20 7.99
N LEU A 154 -8.94 -16.59 8.94
CA LEU A 154 -8.13 -17.79 8.90
C LEU A 154 -9.03 -18.97 9.26
N LEU A 155 -9.13 -19.93 8.36
CA LEU A 155 -9.63 -21.27 8.66
C LEU A 155 -8.42 -22.17 8.90
N GLN A 156 -8.26 -22.63 10.13
CA GLN A 156 -7.31 -23.67 10.48
C GLN A 156 -8.03 -25.01 10.53
N VAL A 157 -7.46 -26.02 9.88
CA VAL A 157 -7.89 -27.42 9.94
C VAL A 157 -6.64 -28.25 10.17
N GLN A 158 -6.44 -28.69 11.42
CA GLN A 158 -5.19 -29.34 11.84
C GLN A 158 -3.97 -28.43 11.57
N ASN A 159 -3.09 -28.86 10.67
CA ASN A 159 -1.90 -28.13 10.23
C ASN A 159 -2.12 -27.34 8.93
N GLU A 160 -3.28 -27.50 8.29
CA GLU A 160 -3.61 -26.75 7.09
C GLU A 160 -4.31 -25.44 7.45
N ARG A 161 -3.96 -24.39 6.70
CA ARG A 161 -4.53 -23.07 6.85
C ARG A 161 -5.06 -22.60 5.52
N ARG A 162 -6.26 -22.02 5.53
CA ARG A 162 -6.94 -21.46 4.35
C ARG A 162 -7.53 -20.11 4.69
N LEU A 163 -7.58 -19.21 3.71
CA LEU A 163 -8.34 -17.97 3.85
C LEU A 163 -9.81 -18.22 3.51
N ILE A 164 -10.71 -17.58 4.23
CA ILE A 164 -12.13 -17.57 3.91
C ILE A 164 -12.66 -16.13 3.98
N VAL A 165 -13.48 -15.74 2.99
CA VAL A 165 -14.21 -14.46 3.02
C VAL A 165 -15.62 -14.73 3.49
N MET A 166 -16.04 -14.06 4.55
CA MET A 166 -17.39 -14.19 5.11
C MET A 166 -18.42 -13.58 4.17
N THR A 167 -19.38 -14.37 3.71
CA THR A 167 -20.54 -13.92 2.93
C THR A 167 -21.80 -13.84 3.77
N GLN A 168 -21.87 -14.59 4.87
CA GLN A 168 -23.00 -14.53 5.80
C GLN A 168 -22.58 -14.95 7.22
N VAL A 169 -23.15 -14.30 8.23
CA VAL A 169 -23.02 -14.68 9.64
C VAL A 169 -24.42 -14.73 10.24
N THR A 170 -24.89 -15.91 10.65
CA THR A 170 -26.22 -16.11 11.23
C THR A 170 -26.15 -16.84 12.57
N SER A 171 -27.23 -16.77 13.35
CA SER A 171 -27.36 -17.58 14.56
C SER A 171 -27.70 -19.01 14.18
N GLY A 172 -26.93 -19.99 14.67
CA GLY A 172 -27.20 -21.42 14.49
C GLY A 172 -27.97 -22.05 15.66
N GLY A 173 -28.19 -21.29 16.75
CA GLY A 173 -28.77 -21.77 18.00
C GLY A 173 -28.18 -21.02 19.20
N ALA A 174 -28.52 -21.45 20.42
CA ALA A 174 -27.91 -20.88 21.63
C ALA A 174 -26.40 -21.17 21.65
N GLY A 175 -25.57 -20.13 21.67
CA GLY A 175 -24.10 -20.27 21.70
C GLY A 175 -23.46 -20.78 20.40
N ILE A 176 -24.18 -20.74 19.27
CA ILE A 176 -23.66 -21.19 17.97
C ILE A 176 -23.82 -20.09 16.93
N LYS A 177 -22.76 -19.80 16.19
CA LYS A 177 -22.80 -18.98 14.97
C LYS A 177 -22.54 -19.84 13.76
N ARG A 178 -23.33 -19.61 12.72
CA ARG A 178 -23.14 -20.21 11.39
C ARG A 178 -22.44 -19.19 10.51
N LEU A 179 -21.28 -19.58 9.99
CA LEU A 179 -20.44 -18.79 9.11
C LEU A 179 -20.50 -19.36 7.71
N THR A 180 -21.04 -18.58 6.77
CA THR A 180 -21.00 -18.91 5.34
C THR A 180 -19.89 -18.09 4.70
N PHE A 181 -19.11 -18.72 3.82
CA PHE A 181 -17.99 -18.09 3.14
C PHE A 181 -18.03 -18.27 1.62
N SER A 182 -17.22 -17.49 0.92
CA SER A 182 -17.03 -17.59 -0.53
C SER A 182 -16.46 -18.95 -0.95
N ASN A 183 -16.87 -19.45 -2.11
CA ASN A 183 -16.32 -20.66 -2.73
C ASN A 183 -15.04 -20.42 -3.55
N ALA A 184 -14.34 -19.31 -3.34
CA ALA A 184 -13.10 -19.02 -4.05
C ALA A 184 -12.00 -20.05 -3.71
N ASP A 185 -11.31 -20.56 -4.73
CA ASP A 185 -10.18 -21.48 -4.57
C ASP A 185 -8.92 -20.77 -4.05
N THR A 186 -8.78 -19.49 -4.41
CA THR A 186 -7.65 -18.66 -4.01
C THR A 186 -8.14 -17.27 -3.62
N LEU A 187 -7.55 -16.72 -2.57
CA LEU A 187 -7.77 -15.34 -2.14
C LEU A 187 -6.43 -14.64 -2.13
N PHE A 188 -6.33 -13.63 -2.98
CA PHE A 188 -5.07 -12.95 -3.31
C PHE A 188 -4.03 -13.91 -3.90
N VAL A 189 -3.23 -14.52 -3.04
CA VAL A 189 -2.14 -15.44 -3.38
C VAL A 189 -2.13 -16.68 -2.49
N TYR A 190 -3.07 -16.77 -1.55
CA TYR A 190 -3.20 -17.88 -0.62
C TYR A 190 -4.34 -18.79 -1.02
N PRO A 191 -4.24 -20.11 -0.75
CA PRO A 191 -5.35 -21.03 -0.89
C PRO A 191 -6.54 -20.63 -0.03
N ALA A 192 -7.74 -20.82 -0.54
CA ALA A 192 -8.97 -20.37 0.10
C ALA A 192 -10.08 -21.42 0.13
N GLY A 193 -11.04 -21.22 1.04
CA GLY A 193 -12.18 -22.11 1.20
C GLY A 193 -11.80 -23.52 1.64
N LEU A 194 -12.60 -24.49 1.20
CA LEU A 194 -12.38 -25.93 1.38
C LEU A 194 -11.93 -26.60 0.07
N THR A 195 -11.35 -25.80 -0.81
CA THR A 195 -10.97 -26.21 -2.15
C THR A 195 -9.71 -27.10 -2.10
N GLY A 196 -9.45 -27.85 -3.18
CA GLY A 196 -8.35 -28.84 -3.17
C GLY A 196 -8.61 -30.08 -2.31
N GLY A 197 -9.86 -30.31 -1.89
CA GLY A 197 -10.25 -31.51 -1.15
C GLY A 197 -10.02 -31.43 0.36
N LEU A 198 -9.76 -30.24 0.91
CA LEU A 198 -9.63 -30.05 2.35
C LEU A 198 -10.94 -30.44 3.04
N ARG A 199 -10.87 -31.44 3.92
CA ARG A 199 -12.00 -31.90 4.73
C ARG A 199 -11.84 -31.41 6.15
N LEU A 200 -12.94 -30.92 6.72
CA LEU A 200 -12.99 -30.58 8.14
C LEU A 200 -12.79 -31.86 8.96
N THR A 201 -12.17 -31.72 10.13
CA THR A 201 -11.98 -32.84 11.06
C THR A 201 -12.66 -32.53 12.38
N ARG A 202 -12.96 -33.55 13.19
CA ARG A 202 -13.66 -33.34 14.48
C ARG A 202 -12.89 -32.44 15.46
N ASN A 203 -11.56 -32.37 15.36
CA ASN A 203 -10.71 -31.58 16.25
C ASN A 203 -9.79 -30.65 15.45
N GLY A 204 -9.23 -29.62 16.10
CA GLY A 204 -8.24 -28.75 15.45
C GLY A 204 -8.81 -27.91 14.31
N VAL A 205 -10.13 -27.69 14.27
CA VAL A 205 -10.78 -26.76 13.35
C VAL A 205 -11.12 -25.48 14.10
N ALA A 206 -10.56 -24.38 13.64
CA ALA A 206 -10.76 -23.07 14.24
C ALA A 206 -10.85 -21.96 13.18
N VAL A 207 -11.62 -20.93 13.51
CA VAL A 207 -11.78 -19.73 12.68
C VAL A 207 -11.33 -18.52 13.47
N GLN A 208 -10.42 -17.73 12.91
CA GLN A 208 -9.93 -16.50 13.53
C GLN A 208 -10.01 -15.34 12.54
N ARG A 209 -10.52 -14.19 12.98
CA ARG A 209 -10.58 -12.99 12.14
C ARG A 209 -9.19 -12.49 11.78
N LEU A 210 -9.02 -12.04 10.54
CA LEU A 210 -7.79 -11.44 10.05
C LEU A 210 -8.05 -10.00 9.59
N ASN A 211 -7.02 -9.17 9.69
CA ASN A 211 -6.89 -7.93 8.94
C ASN A 211 -6.09 -8.24 7.67
N VAL A 212 -6.61 -7.83 6.52
CA VAL A 212 -5.95 -8.04 5.23
C VAL A 212 -5.82 -6.71 4.53
N THR A 213 -4.62 -6.39 4.09
CA THR A 213 -4.36 -5.24 3.23
C THR A 213 -3.62 -5.68 1.98
N GLY A 214 -4.21 -5.44 0.83
CA GLY A 214 -3.62 -5.69 -0.48
C GLY A 214 -3.29 -4.39 -1.19
N TRP A 215 -2.14 -4.35 -1.88
CA TRP A 215 -1.71 -3.25 -2.73
C TRP A 215 -1.45 -3.79 -4.13
N TYR A 216 -2.09 -3.20 -5.13
CA TYR A 216 -1.91 -3.61 -6.52
C TYR A 216 -2.15 -2.44 -7.46
N ARG A 217 -1.60 -2.54 -8.67
CA ARG A 217 -1.84 -1.56 -9.73
C ARG A 217 -3.07 -1.96 -10.54
N ASN A 218 -4.03 -1.05 -10.66
CA ASN A 218 -5.08 -1.14 -11.66
C ASN A 218 -4.52 -0.67 -13.00
N THR A 219 -4.23 -1.61 -13.90
CA THR A 219 -3.62 -1.37 -15.21
C THR A 219 -4.53 -0.58 -16.16
N ALA A 220 -5.85 -0.73 -16.04
CA ALA A 220 -6.81 -0.02 -16.89
C ALA A 220 -6.83 1.50 -16.61
N THR A 221 -6.60 1.89 -15.35
CA THR A 221 -6.65 3.30 -14.93
C THR A 221 -5.29 3.89 -14.57
N ASN A 222 -4.22 3.08 -14.59
CA ASN A 222 -2.89 3.46 -14.09
C ASN A 222 -2.94 4.04 -12.67
N THR A 223 -3.73 3.43 -11.80
CA THR A 223 -3.85 3.84 -10.39
C THR A 223 -3.27 2.76 -9.49
N LEU A 224 -2.64 3.18 -8.40
CA LEU A 224 -2.29 2.29 -7.31
C LEU A 224 -3.47 2.21 -6.35
N VAL A 225 -3.93 0.99 -6.13
CA VAL A 225 -5.10 0.68 -5.33
C VAL A 225 -4.66 -0.02 -4.06
N ARG A 226 -5.23 0.42 -2.93
CA ARG A 226 -5.17 -0.25 -1.64
C ARG A 226 -6.53 -0.89 -1.36
N ALA A 227 -6.55 -2.18 -1.08
CA ALA A 227 -7.72 -2.93 -0.65
C ALA A 227 -7.56 -3.35 0.83
N ASP A 228 -8.61 -3.23 1.64
CA ASP A 228 -8.56 -3.54 3.08
C ASP A 228 -9.69 -4.46 3.58
N GLY A 229 -10.27 -5.23 2.67
CA GLY A 229 -11.33 -6.18 2.96
C GLY A 229 -12.24 -6.39 1.77
N PHE A 230 -13.42 -6.96 2.03
CA PHE A 230 -14.43 -7.23 1.00
C PHE A 230 -15.74 -6.49 1.32
N THR A 231 -16.47 -6.12 0.28
CA THR A 231 -17.85 -5.66 0.37
C THR A 231 -18.78 -6.87 0.58
N LEU A 232 -20.05 -6.61 0.91
CA LEU A 232 -21.06 -7.66 1.05
C LEU A 232 -21.26 -8.47 -0.24
N ASP A 233 -21.01 -7.85 -1.40
CA ASP A 233 -21.10 -8.48 -2.72
C ASP A 233 -19.84 -9.27 -3.10
N GLY A 234 -18.89 -9.43 -2.18
CA GLY A 234 -17.64 -10.16 -2.40
C GLY A 234 -16.61 -9.43 -3.26
N GLN A 235 -16.81 -8.13 -3.54
CA GLN A 235 -15.81 -7.31 -4.22
C GLN A 235 -14.77 -6.79 -3.23
N LEU A 236 -13.55 -6.53 -3.69
CA LEU A 236 -12.55 -5.88 -2.83
C LEU A 236 -13.01 -4.46 -2.49
N ARG A 237 -12.99 -4.12 -1.19
CA ARG A 237 -13.17 -2.74 -0.74
C ARG A 237 -11.88 -1.99 -1.02
N THR A 238 -11.91 -1.14 -2.04
CA THR A 238 -10.73 -0.52 -2.62
C THR A 238 -10.72 0.99 -2.41
N SER A 239 -9.52 1.56 -2.33
CA SER A 239 -9.26 2.99 -2.28
C SER A 239 -8.09 3.32 -3.22
N ILE A 240 -8.24 4.38 -4.01
CA ILE A 240 -7.16 4.86 -4.87
C ILE A 240 -6.18 5.63 -4.00
N THR A 241 -4.93 5.18 -3.95
CA THR A 241 -3.87 5.85 -3.18
C THR A 241 -3.06 6.80 -4.04
N ALA A 242 -2.77 6.43 -5.28
CA ALA A 242 -2.03 7.27 -6.21
C ALA A 242 -2.51 7.07 -7.65
N ARG A 243 -2.40 8.14 -8.45
CA ARG A 243 -2.66 8.13 -9.90
C ARG A 243 -1.35 8.16 -10.67
N GLY A 244 -1.40 7.85 -11.96
CA GLY A 244 -0.22 7.91 -12.83
C GLY A 244 0.84 6.85 -12.52
N VAL A 245 0.46 5.71 -11.94
CA VAL A 245 1.39 4.62 -11.66
C VAL A 245 1.49 3.73 -12.90
N GLU A 246 2.61 3.84 -13.62
CA GLU A 246 2.89 3.16 -14.89
C GLU A 246 3.44 1.75 -14.69
N SER A 247 4.18 1.52 -13.60
CA SER A 247 4.54 0.18 -13.18
C SER A 247 4.53 0.10 -11.66
N PHE A 248 4.18 -1.07 -11.15
CA PHE A 248 4.26 -1.41 -9.74
C PHE A 248 4.70 -2.87 -9.68
N THR A 249 5.78 -3.14 -8.97
CA THR A 249 6.38 -4.47 -8.88
C THR A 249 6.81 -4.71 -7.45
N THR A 250 6.57 -5.93 -6.98
CA THR A 250 6.74 -6.35 -5.61
C THR A 250 7.51 -7.66 -5.60
N ARG A 251 8.49 -7.77 -4.71
CA ARG A 251 9.32 -8.95 -4.54
C ARG A 251 9.63 -9.17 -3.08
N LEU A 252 9.80 -10.41 -2.69
CA LEU A 252 10.38 -10.80 -1.41
C LEU A 252 11.90 -10.87 -1.57
N GLN A 253 12.62 -10.21 -0.66
CA GLN A 253 14.07 -10.34 -0.54
C GLN A 253 14.39 -11.35 0.56
N PHE A 254 15.24 -12.32 0.23
CA PHE A 254 15.65 -13.39 1.14
C PHE A 254 17.02 -13.12 1.77
N THR A 255 17.40 -13.90 2.78
CA THR A 255 18.67 -13.77 3.54
C THR A 255 19.92 -13.89 2.67
N ASN A 256 19.84 -14.61 1.55
CA ASN A 256 20.92 -14.73 0.57
C ASN A 256 21.01 -13.53 -0.39
N GLY A 257 20.19 -12.48 -0.19
CA GLY A 257 20.12 -11.29 -1.04
C GLY A 257 19.31 -11.47 -2.33
N THR A 258 18.82 -12.67 -2.63
CA THR A 258 18.01 -12.94 -3.82
C THR A 258 16.62 -12.36 -3.65
N GLU A 259 16.05 -11.85 -4.75
CA GLU A 259 14.65 -11.41 -4.79
C GLU A 259 13.81 -12.41 -5.60
N ARG A 260 12.67 -12.84 -5.05
CA ARG A 260 11.68 -13.64 -5.79
C ARG A 260 10.28 -13.07 -5.68
N THR A 261 9.40 -13.48 -6.59
CA THR A 261 8.00 -13.05 -6.58
C THR A 261 7.15 -13.79 -5.56
N GLN A 262 7.62 -14.94 -5.05
CA GLN A 262 6.91 -15.76 -4.07
C GLN A 262 7.90 -16.52 -3.20
N ALA A 263 7.47 -16.87 -1.99
CA ALA A 263 8.12 -17.86 -1.14
C ALA A 263 7.39 -19.19 -1.28
N ASN A 264 8.10 -20.29 -1.03
CA ASN A 264 7.54 -21.63 -1.01
C ASN A 264 8.40 -22.45 -0.05
N GLY A 265 7.80 -22.93 1.04
CA GLY A 265 8.47 -23.79 2.02
C GLY A 265 8.17 -25.28 1.85
N PHE A 266 7.46 -25.66 0.77
CA PHE A 266 7.06 -27.05 0.52
C PHE A 266 7.83 -27.70 -0.63
N ASP A 267 8.61 -26.93 -1.39
CA ASP A 267 9.50 -27.50 -2.41
C ASP A 267 10.86 -27.87 -1.81
N ALA A 268 11.72 -28.46 -2.63
CA ALA A 268 13.07 -28.83 -2.20
C ALA A 268 14.03 -27.62 -2.16
N ASP A 269 13.62 -26.45 -2.67
CA ASP A 269 14.46 -25.26 -2.78
C ASP A 269 14.38 -24.44 -1.49
N THR A 270 15.25 -24.77 -0.54
CA THR A 270 15.32 -24.03 0.74
C THR A 270 15.73 -22.57 0.60
N THR A 271 16.11 -22.09 -0.59
CA THR A 271 16.54 -20.68 -0.78
C THR A 271 15.39 -19.69 -0.80
N ASN A 272 14.15 -20.15 -0.94
CA ASN A 272 12.93 -19.34 -0.93
C ASN A 272 11.91 -19.77 0.12
N ASP A 273 12.40 -20.41 1.18
CA ASP A 273 11.60 -20.72 2.36
C ASP A 273 11.13 -19.44 3.08
N TYR A 274 10.01 -19.57 3.78
CA TYR A 274 9.39 -18.45 4.47
C TYR A 274 10.30 -17.85 5.56
N ASP A 275 10.97 -18.68 6.36
CA ASP A 275 11.88 -18.27 7.44
C ASP A 275 13.09 -17.44 6.94
N ARG A 276 13.36 -17.47 5.63
CA ARG A 276 14.43 -16.70 4.99
C ARG A 276 14.00 -15.34 4.45
N ILE A 277 12.74 -14.95 4.55
CA ILE A 277 12.27 -13.63 4.09
C ILE A 277 12.84 -12.53 5.01
N VAL A 278 13.53 -11.55 4.42
CA VAL A 278 14.14 -10.41 5.13
C VAL A 278 13.34 -9.13 4.94
N SER A 279 12.86 -8.88 3.72
CA SER A 279 12.12 -7.66 3.42
C SER A 279 11.23 -7.84 2.19
N VAL A 280 10.30 -6.91 2.02
CA VAL A 280 9.56 -6.73 0.78
C VAL A 280 10.15 -5.54 0.04
N VAL A 281 10.52 -5.75 -1.21
CA VAL A 281 11.02 -4.72 -2.12
C VAL A 281 9.90 -4.34 -3.08
N ILE A 282 9.51 -3.08 -3.05
CA ILE A 282 8.44 -2.52 -3.87
C ILE A 282 9.06 -1.47 -4.79
N ARG A 283 8.84 -1.61 -6.08
CA ARG A 283 9.30 -0.68 -7.11
C ARG A 283 8.12 -0.11 -7.85
N ALA A 284 8.10 1.19 -8.05
CA ALA A 284 7.06 1.84 -8.83
C ALA A 284 7.64 2.88 -9.79
N ARG A 285 7.13 2.92 -11.01
CA ARG A 285 7.35 4.02 -11.95
C ARG A 285 6.12 4.91 -11.93
N MET A 286 6.28 6.12 -11.42
CA MET A 286 5.19 7.08 -11.23
C MET A 286 5.34 8.24 -12.21
N ARG A 287 4.20 8.71 -12.71
CA ARG A 287 4.04 9.84 -13.62
C ARG A 287 3.43 11.01 -12.86
N VAL A 288 3.87 12.22 -13.18
CA VAL A 288 3.22 13.45 -12.71
C VAL A 288 1.74 13.47 -13.13
N GLU A 289 0.86 13.91 -12.24
CA GLU A 289 -0.58 13.97 -12.49
C GLU A 289 -0.96 15.01 -13.55
N GLN A 290 -0.32 16.18 -13.50
CA GLN A 290 -0.56 17.29 -14.43
C GLN A 290 0.60 17.46 -15.42
N THR A 291 0.29 17.58 -16.72
CA THR A 291 1.27 17.99 -17.71
C THR A 291 1.17 19.48 -18.00
N ASP A 292 2.29 20.18 -18.07
CA ASP A 292 2.35 21.58 -18.49
C ASP A 292 3.15 21.66 -19.80
N ARG A 293 2.55 22.20 -20.87
CA ARG A 293 3.21 22.37 -22.18
C ARG A 293 4.48 23.22 -22.10
N SER A 294 4.57 24.12 -21.12
CA SER A 294 5.75 24.95 -20.90
C SER A 294 6.93 24.18 -20.29
N VAL A 295 6.69 22.99 -19.72
CA VAL A 295 7.70 22.10 -19.14
C VAL A 295 7.84 20.88 -20.04
N ASN A 296 9.05 20.62 -20.54
CA ASN A 296 9.34 19.43 -21.37
C ASN A 296 8.41 19.26 -22.59
N GLY A 297 7.93 20.37 -23.16
CA GLY A 297 6.98 20.35 -24.29
C GLY A 297 5.63 19.69 -23.98
N GLY A 298 5.27 19.55 -22.70
CA GLY A 298 4.06 18.85 -22.25
C GLY A 298 4.20 17.33 -22.21
N ALA A 299 5.39 16.80 -22.49
CA ALA A 299 5.64 15.37 -22.34
C ALA A 299 5.63 14.99 -20.84
N PRO A 300 4.95 13.90 -20.46
CA PRO A 300 4.84 13.50 -19.07
C PRO A 300 6.21 13.17 -18.46
N LEU A 301 6.41 13.61 -17.22
CA LEU A 301 7.59 13.29 -16.44
C LEU A 301 7.35 12.00 -15.65
N PHE A 302 8.36 11.12 -15.63
CA PHE A 302 8.35 9.85 -14.92
C PHE A 302 9.51 9.76 -13.95
N ARG A 303 9.31 9.07 -12.82
CA ARG A 303 10.38 8.73 -11.89
C ARG A 303 10.18 7.32 -11.33
N ASN A 304 11.29 6.62 -11.18
CA ASN A 304 11.33 5.31 -10.53
C ASN A 304 11.58 5.51 -9.02
N TYR A 305 10.80 4.79 -8.22
CA TYR A 305 10.91 4.72 -6.77
C TYR A 305 11.10 3.27 -6.34
N GLU A 306 11.89 3.08 -5.29
CA GLU A 306 12.07 1.80 -4.62
C GLU A 306 11.86 2.01 -3.11
N TRP A 307 11.01 1.18 -2.52
CA TRP A 307 10.82 1.10 -1.08
C TRP A 307 11.17 -0.31 -0.62
N ARG A 308 11.97 -0.41 0.44
CA ARG A 308 12.27 -1.67 1.10
C ARG A 308 11.64 -1.65 2.48
N VAL A 309 10.76 -2.60 2.75
CA VAL A 309 10.02 -2.69 4.00
C VAL A 309 10.40 -3.99 4.69
N THR A 310 10.86 -3.90 5.93
CA THR A 310 11.12 -5.05 6.81
C THR A 310 10.04 -5.07 7.89
N PRO A 311 8.97 -5.87 7.71
CA PRO A 311 7.97 -6.06 8.76
C PRO A 311 8.62 -6.48 10.08
N ARG A 312 8.07 -5.99 11.20
CA ARG A 312 8.63 -6.26 12.53
C ARG A 312 8.54 -7.73 12.89
N ASN A 313 7.43 -8.36 12.52
CA ASN A 313 7.17 -9.77 12.82
C ASN A 313 8.06 -10.73 12.02
N LEU A 314 8.64 -10.30 10.88
CA LEU A 314 9.65 -11.09 10.18
C LEU A 314 10.92 -11.27 11.01
N ILE A 315 11.35 -10.21 11.71
CA ILE A 315 12.58 -10.24 12.51
C ILE A 315 12.43 -11.20 13.69
N PHE A 316 11.26 -11.18 14.35
CA PHE A 316 10.97 -12.04 15.50
C PHE A 316 11.00 -13.52 15.13
N GLU A 317 10.33 -13.91 14.05
CA GLU A 317 10.28 -15.30 13.60
C GLU A 317 11.66 -15.82 13.15
N ARG A 318 12.45 -14.99 12.48
CA ARG A 318 13.82 -15.39 12.10
C ARG A 318 14.70 -15.70 13.32
N ASN A 319 14.55 -14.91 14.39
CA ASN A 319 15.31 -15.11 15.63
C ASN A 319 14.78 -16.26 16.48
N ARG A 320 13.65 -16.89 16.11
CA ARG A 320 13.05 -18.02 16.84
C ARG A 320 13.72 -19.36 16.53
N VAL A 321 14.42 -19.47 15.40
CA VAL A 321 15.03 -20.72 14.91
C VAL A 321 16.46 -20.93 15.47
N ILE A 322 16.81 -20.28 16.59
CA ILE A 322 18.08 -20.49 17.31
C ILE A 322 17.80 -21.07 18.69
#